data_AF-A0A932RYB3-F1
#
_entry.id   AF-A0A932RYB3-F1
#
_cell.length_a   1.000
_cell.length_b   1.000
_cell.length_c   1.000
_cell.angle_alpha   90.00
_cell.angle_beta   90.00
_cell.angle_gamma   90.00
#
_symmetry.space_group_name_H-M   'P 1'
#
loop_
_entity.id
_entity.type
_entity.pdbx_description
1 polymer ?
#
loop_
_entity_poly.entity_id
_entity_poly.type
_entity_poly.pdbx_seq_one_letter_code
_entity_poly.pdbx_strand_id
1 'polypeptide(L)'
;MSTPHRRVLTATQLDTLYARIRDAHSTAHLLTEVFDAMRTMVHDTPTDPHQPPQRVVRVGDHAIPSSQWRAILDAATNRAQQWGTSVHVSLELANYLPASYDDPTVATPTWPAPDHRPPIHHLHLTRQAVDMITRAEAHLRQLTAVLGAASPDLRRQESSWRLFLTRLVTTNFGEFTTVDTDGDLSFAVTTSSGVGYGARWRQLPRYCTTPGCATLLPNPATPPHTVDPLTPPAPPAPHAGGGGTGATGHTHTPSAPARGPQPGEWVLRS
;
A
#
# COMPACT_ATOMS: atom_id res chain seq x y z
N MET A 1 25.92 -25.69 16.22
CA MET A 1 25.58 -24.31 15.79
C MET A 1 26.79 -23.47 16.06
N SER A 2 27.45 -22.95 15.01
CA SER A 2 28.58 -22.02 15.19
C SER A 2 28.07 -20.67 15.66
N THR A 3 28.76 -20.07 16.63
CA THR A 3 28.42 -18.72 17.13
C THR A 3 28.77 -17.69 16.06
N PRO A 4 27.88 -16.76 15.71
CA PRO A 4 28.20 -15.72 14.73
C PRO A 4 29.39 -14.88 15.20
N HIS A 5 30.33 -14.65 14.30
CA HIS A 5 31.46 -13.75 14.53
C HIS A 5 30.94 -12.31 14.62
N ARG A 6 30.94 -11.75 15.83
CA ARG A 6 30.49 -10.37 16.09
C ARG A 6 31.56 -9.38 15.63
N ARG A 7 31.15 -8.39 14.86
CA ARG A 7 32.04 -7.38 14.30
C ARG A 7 31.36 -6.01 14.29
N VAL A 8 32.05 -5.02 14.85
CA VAL A 8 31.65 -3.62 14.76
C VAL A 8 32.24 -3.03 13.47
N LEU A 9 31.44 -2.34 12.68
CA LEU A 9 31.95 -1.60 11.53
C LEU A 9 32.69 -0.35 12.02
N THR A 10 33.85 -0.08 11.43
CA THR A 10 34.65 1.12 11.73
C THR A 10 33.97 2.38 11.18
N ALA A 11 34.34 3.56 11.71
CA ALA A 11 33.86 4.84 11.21
C ALA A 11 34.11 5.00 9.69
N THR A 12 35.32 4.67 9.22
CA THR A 12 35.68 4.76 7.80
C THR A 12 34.84 3.83 6.91
N GLN A 13 34.51 2.63 7.39
CA GLN A 13 33.64 1.70 6.67
C GLN A 13 32.21 2.26 6.58
N LEU A 14 31.69 2.79 7.69
CA LEU A 14 30.39 3.43 7.75
C LEU A 14 30.31 4.66 6.82
N ASP A 15 31.32 5.53 6.83
CA ASP A 15 31.37 6.70 5.96
C ASP A 15 31.45 6.31 4.47
N THR A 16 32.22 5.27 4.15
CA THR A 16 32.31 4.74 2.78
C THR A 16 30.97 4.18 2.30
N LEU A 17 30.27 3.41 3.15
CA LEU A 17 28.94 2.89 2.85
C LEU A 17 27.92 4.02 2.66
N TYR A 18 27.94 5.02 3.54
CA TYR A 18 27.04 6.17 3.44
C TYR A 18 27.28 6.99 2.17
N ALA A 19 28.54 7.19 1.78
CA ALA A 19 28.88 7.86 0.51
C ALA A 19 28.32 7.08 -0.69
N ARG A 20 28.46 5.75 -0.71
CA ARG A 20 27.88 4.90 -1.77
C ARG A 20 26.35 4.97 -1.81
N ILE A 21 25.69 4.94 -0.65
CA ILE A 21 24.24 5.13 -0.54
C ILE A 21 23.83 6.48 -1.15
N ARG A 22 24.52 7.56 -0.76
CA ARG A 22 24.25 8.92 -1.26
C ARG A 22 24.42 9.01 -2.77
N ASP A 23 25.49 8.41 -3.31
CA ASP A 23 25.88 8.54 -4.71
C ASP A 23 25.09 7.59 -5.63
N ALA A 24 24.32 6.65 -5.07
CA ALA A 24 23.41 5.79 -5.82
C ALA A 24 22.38 6.62 -6.62
N HIS A 25 22.17 6.24 -7.88
CA HIS A 25 21.30 6.96 -8.83
C HIS A 25 20.04 6.18 -9.25
N SER A 26 19.86 4.95 -8.73
CA SER A 26 18.61 4.19 -8.86
C SER A 26 18.42 3.26 -7.67
N THR A 27 17.22 2.74 -7.49
CA THR A 27 16.91 1.71 -6.48
C THR A 27 17.78 0.47 -6.62
N ALA A 28 17.96 -0.02 -7.86
CA ALA A 28 18.78 -1.20 -8.13
C ALA A 28 20.25 -0.93 -7.78
N HIS A 29 20.78 0.23 -8.18
CA HIS A 29 22.15 0.63 -7.85
C HIS A 29 22.33 0.77 -6.33
N LEU A 30 21.37 1.38 -5.62
CA LEU A 30 21.41 1.49 -4.16
C LEU A 30 21.50 0.12 -3.49
N LEU A 31 20.63 -0.83 -3.86
CA LEU A 31 20.64 -2.17 -3.29
C LEU A 31 21.97 -2.89 -3.57
N THR A 32 22.49 -2.80 -4.79
CA THR A 32 23.80 -3.35 -5.15
C THR A 32 24.91 -2.77 -4.27
N GLU A 33 24.96 -1.44 -4.12
CA GLU A 33 25.98 -0.78 -3.30
C GLU A 33 25.92 -1.19 -1.82
N VAL A 34 24.72 -1.27 -1.24
CA VAL A 34 24.57 -1.73 0.15
C VAL A 34 24.98 -3.19 0.27
N PHE A 35 24.55 -4.07 -0.63
CA PHE A 35 24.90 -5.49 -0.58
C PHE A 35 26.39 -5.75 -0.78
N ASP A 36 27.02 -5.09 -1.75
CA ASP A 36 28.45 -5.28 -2.01
C ASP A 36 29.32 -4.68 -0.89
N ALA A 37 28.96 -3.52 -0.37
CA ALA A 37 29.64 -2.94 0.78
C ALA A 37 29.48 -3.82 2.03
N MET A 38 28.28 -4.33 2.31
CA MET A 38 28.07 -5.22 3.44
C MET A 38 28.81 -6.55 3.28
N ARG A 39 28.82 -7.13 2.07
CA ARG A 39 29.59 -8.35 1.79
C ARG A 39 31.09 -8.15 2.06
N THR A 40 31.68 -7.08 1.53
CA THR A 40 33.11 -6.79 1.70
C THR A 40 33.48 -6.45 3.14
N MET A 41 32.70 -5.59 3.79
CA MET A 41 32.99 -5.08 5.12
C MET A 41 32.72 -6.10 6.23
N VAL A 42 31.85 -7.07 6.00
CA VAL A 42 31.53 -8.10 6.99
C VAL A 42 32.41 -9.34 6.83
N HIS A 43 32.73 -9.75 5.59
CA HIS A 43 33.53 -10.96 5.32
C HIS A 43 35.04 -10.73 5.11
N ASP A 44 35.52 -9.48 4.98
CA ASP A 44 36.91 -9.16 4.56
C ASP A 44 37.34 -9.83 3.24
N THR A 45 36.37 -10.27 2.42
CA THR A 45 36.65 -10.89 1.13
C THR A 45 36.48 -9.85 0.02
N PRO A 46 37.45 -9.69 -0.90
CA PRO A 46 37.24 -8.90 -2.10
C PRO A 46 36.05 -9.42 -2.90
N THR A 47 35.19 -8.50 -3.33
CA THR A 47 34.10 -8.76 -4.28
C THR A 47 34.72 -9.13 -5.64
N ASP A 48 34.49 -10.36 -6.13
CA ASP A 48 34.69 -10.67 -7.55
C ASP A 48 33.66 -9.87 -8.37
N PRO A 49 34.08 -8.94 -9.24
CA PRO A 49 33.17 -8.08 -10.01
C PRO A 49 32.34 -8.84 -11.06
N HIS A 50 32.67 -10.09 -11.37
CA HIS A 50 31.93 -10.94 -12.30
C HIS A 50 30.93 -11.87 -11.60
N GLN A 51 30.95 -11.93 -10.26
CA GLN A 51 30.01 -12.74 -9.51
C GLN A 51 28.71 -11.96 -9.32
N PRO A 52 27.53 -12.50 -9.68
CA PRO A 52 26.27 -11.82 -9.42
C PRO A 52 26.15 -11.59 -7.91
N PRO A 53 25.58 -10.46 -7.46
CA PRO A 53 25.40 -10.19 -6.05
C PRO A 53 24.62 -11.36 -5.45
N GLN A 54 25.30 -12.19 -4.64
CA GLN A 54 24.61 -13.24 -3.92
C GLN A 54 23.71 -12.53 -2.93
N ARG A 55 22.39 -12.61 -3.16
CA ARG A 55 21.34 -12.06 -2.29
C ARG A 55 21.39 -12.61 -0.85
N VAL A 56 22.22 -13.61 -0.59
CA VAL A 56 22.32 -14.28 0.70
C VAL A 56 23.77 -14.27 1.14
N VAL A 57 24.17 -13.24 1.89
CA VAL A 57 25.19 -13.44 2.91
C VAL A 57 24.65 -14.54 3.83
N ARG A 58 25.44 -15.59 4.12
CA ARG A 58 25.01 -16.64 5.05
C ARG A 58 24.65 -16.00 6.38
N VAL A 59 23.35 -15.87 6.62
CA VAL A 59 22.76 -15.42 7.88
C VAL A 59 23.28 -16.36 8.96
N GLY A 60 24.15 -15.85 9.84
CA GLY A 60 24.65 -16.59 11.00
C GLY A 60 26.17 -16.73 11.10
N ASP A 61 26.95 -16.44 10.06
CA ASP A 61 28.41 -16.53 10.18
C ASP A 61 29.01 -15.25 10.79
N HIS A 62 28.45 -14.08 10.48
CA HIS A 62 28.91 -12.78 10.96
C HIS A 62 27.75 -11.89 11.39
N ALA A 63 27.95 -11.09 12.44
CA ALA A 63 26.94 -10.20 12.99
C ALA A 63 27.46 -8.78 13.24
N ILE A 64 26.63 -7.76 13.04
CA ILE A 64 26.93 -6.36 13.36
C ILE A 64 26.01 -5.79 14.46
N PRO A 65 26.40 -4.73 15.18
CA PRO A 65 25.51 -4.06 16.13
C PRO A 65 24.19 -3.63 15.49
N SER A 66 23.07 -3.90 16.15
CA SER A 66 21.75 -3.53 15.67
C SER A 66 21.58 -2.01 15.50
N SER A 67 22.32 -1.18 16.26
CA SER A 67 22.37 0.27 16.10
C SER A 67 22.96 0.69 14.75
N GLN A 68 24.06 0.06 14.31
CA GLN A 68 24.69 0.32 13.01
C GLN A 68 23.80 -0.15 11.86
N TRP A 69 23.17 -1.32 12.01
CA TRP A 69 22.25 -1.83 10.98
C TRP A 69 21.02 -0.92 10.79
N ARG A 70 20.40 -0.46 11.88
CA ARG A 70 19.27 0.49 11.81
C ARG A 70 19.66 1.78 11.10
N ALA A 71 20.83 2.35 11.43
CA ALA A 71 21.31 3.55 10.75
C ALA A 71 21.45 3.32 9.22
N ILE A 72 21.97 2.16 8.79
CA ILE A 72 22.13 1.80 7.37
C ILE A 72 20.76 1.69 6.69
N LEU A 73 19.81 1.02 7.34
CA LEU A 73 18.42 0.94 6.86
C LEU A 73 17.81 2.33 6.70
N ASP A 74 17.96 3.20 7.70
CA ASP A 74 17.41 4.55 7.67
C ASP A 74 18.04 5.38 6.53
N ALA A 75 19.36 5.32 6.34
CA ALA A 75 20.04 6.02 5.25
C ALA A 75 19.59 5.52 3.86
N ALA A 76 19.54 4.20 3.66
CA ALA A 76 19.13 3.61 2.39
C ALA A 76 17.65 3.90 2.08
N THR A 77 16.77 3.78 3.06
CA THR A 77 15.34 4.03 2.88
C THR A 77 15.05 5.51 2.65
N ASN A 78 15.72 6.42 3.35
CA ASN A 78 15.65 7.86 3.11
C ASN A 78 16.14 8.20 1.70
N ARG A 79 17.28 7.66 1.26
CA ARG A 79 17.77 7.84 -0.11
C ARG A 79 16.76 7.37 -1.16
N ALA A 80 16.13 6.22 -0.91
CA ALA A 80 15.15 5.62 -1.81
C ALA A 80 13.84 6.41 -1.93
N GLN A 81 13.59 7.40 -1.07
CA GLN A 81 12.38 8.23 -1.12
C GLN A 81 12.26 8.98 -2.45
N GLN A 82 13.36 9.44 -3.03
CA GLN A 82 13.33 10.16 -4.31
C GLN A 82 12.76 9.31 -5.45
N TRP A 83 12.95 8.00 -5.41
CA TRP A 83 12.43 7.06 -6.40
C TRP A 83 11.09 6.44 -5.97
N GLY A 84 10.63 6.74 -4.75
CA GLY A 84 9.43 6.16 -4.16
C GLY A 84 9.57 4.71 -3.71
N THR A 85 10.79 4.17 -3.69
CA THR A 85 11.05 2.74 -3.47
C THR A 85 11.46 2.42 -2.04
N SER A 86 11.30 3.34 -1.09
CA SER A 86 11.69 3.14 0.32
C SER A 86 11.12 1.85 0.91
N VAL A 87 9.86 1.52 0.65
CA VAL A 87 9.23 0.27 1.14
C VAL A 87 9.88 -0.96 0.52
N HIS A 88 10.13 -0.94 -0.79
CA HIS A 88 10.80 -2.04 -1.49
C HIS A 88 12.22 -2.25 -0.96
N VAL A 89 12.98 -1.15 -0.77
CA VAL A 89 14.32 -1.18 -0.17
C VAL A 89 14.27 -1.73 1.25
N SER A 90 13.32 -1.30 2.09
CA SER A 90 13.15 -1.86 3.44
C SER A 90 12.94 -3.38 3.42
N LEU A 91 12.11 -3.89 2.50
CA LEU A 91 11.84 -5.32 2.38
C LEU A 91 13.05 -6.11 1.88
N GLU A 92 13.72 -5.63 0.83
CA GLU A 92 14.93 -6.28 0.30
C GLU A 92 16.05 -6.30 1.34
N LEU A 93 16.28 -5.19 2.04
CA LEU A 93 17.28 -5.12 3.11
C LEU A 93 16.89 -5.97 4.33
N ALA A 94 15.60 -6.04 4.68
CA ALA A 94 15.13 -6.94 5.75
C ALA A 94 15.35 -8.42 5.38
N ASN A 95 15.15 -8.81 4.12
CA ASN A 95 15.45 -10.17 3.68
C ASN A 95 16.97 -10.46 3.64
N TYR A 96 17.78 -9.41 3.50
CA TYR A 96 19.24 -9.47 3.52
C TYR A 96 19.84 -9.32 4.93
N LEU A 97 19.02 -9.16 5.97
CA LEU A 97 19.46 -8.86 7.35
C LEU A 97 20.74 -9.64 7.71
N PRO A 98 21.92 -8.98 7.84
CA PRO A 98 23.03 -9.63 8.51
C PRO A 98 22.54 -10.01 9.91
N ALA A 99 23.09 -11.07 10.50
CA ALA A 99 22.82 -11.31 11.90
C ALA A 99 23.15 -10.03 12.68
N SER A 100 22.31 -9.64 13.63
CA SER A 100 22.58 -8.45 14.44
C SER A 100 22.53 -8.79 15.92
N TYR A 101 23.24 -8.00 16.72
CA TYR A 101 23.27 -8.15 18.17
C TYR A 101 23.16 -6.79 18.84
N ASP A 102 22.52 -6.76 20.01
CA ASP A 102 22.45 -5.55 20.82
C ASP A 102 23.79 -5.33 21.53
N ASP A 103 24.39 -4.16 21.29
CA ASP A 103 25.59 -3.68 21.97
C ASP A 103 25.37 -2.23 22.39
N PRO A 104 25.10 -1.96 23.69
CA PRO A 104 24.86 -0.62 24.18
C PRO A 104 26.11 0.27 24.20
N THR A 105 27.30 -0.31 24.01
CA THR A 105 28.57 0.44 24.02
C THR A 105 28.92 1.03 22.65
N VAL A 106 28.30 0.53 21.58
CA VAL A 106 28.48 1.03 20.22
C VAL A 106 27.48 2.17 19.98
N ALA A 107 28.01 3.38 19.82
CA ALA A 107 27.20 4.53 19.47
C ALA A 107 26.48 4.32 18.13
N THR A 108 25.21 4.73 18.07
CA THR A 108 24.45 4.73 16.81
C THR A 108 25.07 5.74 15.85
N PRO A 109 25.45 5.32 14.63
CA PRO A 109 25.90 6.26 13.61
C PRO A 109 24.80 7.27 13.33
N THR A 110 25.16 8.56 13.30
CA THR A 110 24.23 9.63 12.96
C THR A 110 24.67 10.25 11.64
N TRP A 111 23.89 9.99 10.60
CA TRP A 111 24.07 10.67 9.32
C TRP A 111 23.00 11.75 9.18
N PRO A 112 23.33 12.89 8.56
CA PRO A 112 22.31 13.81 8.10
C PRO A 112 21.33 13.01 7.23
N ALA A 113 20.03 13.09 7.55
CA ALA A 113 18.98 12.53 6.72
C ALA A 113 18.39 13.67 5.88
N PRO A 114 19.05 14.09 4.78
CA PRO A 114 18.47 15.08 3.90
C PRO A 114 17.11 14.58 3.42
N ASP A 115 16.15 15.49 3.29
CA ASP A 115 14.88 15.15 2.67
C ASP A 115 15.13 14.93 1.17
N HIS A 116 15.12 13.66 0.76
CA HIS A 116 15.32 13.26 -0.63
C HIS A 116 14.01 13.20 -1.41
N ARG A 117 12.87 13.56 -0.81
CA ARG A 117 11.61 13.60 -1.56
C ARG A 117 11.72 14.64 -2.68
N PRO A 118 11.22 14.32 -3.90
CA PRO A 118 11.23 15.28 -4.99
C PRO A 118 10.45 16.54 -4.57
N PRO A 119 10.95 17.75 -4.89
CA PRO A 119 10.26 18.99 -4.53
C PRO A 119 8.92 19.15 -5.26
N ILE A 120 8.74 18.42 -6.37
CA ILE A 120 7.52 18.39 -7.18
C ILE A 120 7.10 16.94 -7.35
N HIS A 121 5.81 16.66 -7.12
CA HIS A 121 5.19 15.39 -7.44
C HIS A 121 4.30 15.54 -8.67
N HIS A 122 4.55 14.72 -9.70
CA HIS A 122 3.84 14.74 -10.96
C HIS A 122 2.73 13.69 -10.97
N LEU A 123 1.48 14.14 -11.04
CA LEU A 123 0.31 13.29 -11.22
C LEU A 123 -0.13 13.28 -12.69
N HIS A 124 0.03 12.15 -13.36
CA HIS A 124 -0.37 11.91 -14.74
C HIS A 124 -1.72 11.21 -14.78
N LEU A 125 -2.75 11.90 -15.22
CA LEU A 125 -4.08 11.33 -15.43
C LEU A 125 -4.24 10.95 -16.91
N THR A 126 -4.56 9.69 -17.22
CA THR A 126 -4.97 9.34 -18.58
C THR A 126 -6.29 10.02 -18.92
N ARG A 127 -6.57 10.23 -20.21
CA ARG A 127 -7.88 10.73 -20.65
C ARG A 127 -9.03 9.86 -20.12
N GLN A 128 -8.82 8.54 -20.11
CA GLN A 128 -9.80 7.59 -19.58
C GLN A 128 -10.02 7.76 -18.08
N ALA A 129 -8.96 8.02 -17.30
CA ALA A 129 -9.08 8.34 -15.88
C ALA A 129 -9.88 9.63 -15.64
N VAL A 130 -9.67 10.68 -16.45
CA VAL A 130 -10.46 11.93 -16.37
C VAL A 130 -11.94 11.68 -16.68
N ASP A 131 -12.23 10.91 -17.73
CA ASP A 131 -13.60 10.53 -18.06
C ASP A 131 -14.22 9.69 -16.93
N MET A 132 -13.45 8.82 -16.29
CA MET A 132 -13.92 7.98 -15.18
C MET A 132 -14.18 8.79 -13.91
N ILE A 133 -13.35 9.78 -13.59
CA ILE A 133 -13.61 10.75 -12.50
C ILE A 133 -14.96 11.44 -12.74
N THR A 134 -15.18 11.91 -13.97
CA THR A 134 -16.45 12.56 -14.35
C THR A 134 -17.64 11.62 -14.18
N ARG A 135 -17.49 10.33 -14.54
CA ARG A 135 -18.51 9.30 -14.33
C ARG A 135 -18.77 9.02 -12.85
N ALA A 136 -17.73 8.95 -12.03
CA ALA A 136 -17.86 8.75 -10.58
C ALA A 136 -18.64 9.90 -9.93
N GLU A 137 -18.36 11.15 -10.30
CA GLU A 137 -19.14 12.29 -9.84
C GLU A 137 -20.59 12.27 -10.34
N ALA A 138 -20.80 11.91 -11.61
CA ALA A 138 -22.15 11.79 -12.15
C ALA A 138 -22.95 10.70 -11.41
N HIS A 139 -22.33 9.57 -11.09
CA HIS A 139 -22.92 8.49 -10.30
C HIS A 139 -23.32 8.96 -8.90
N LEU A 140 -22.46 9.72 -8.19
CA LEU A 140 -22.79 10.32 -6.90
C LEU A 140 -23.97 11.29 -6.98
N ARG A 141 -24.04 12.13 -8.02
CA ARG A 141 -25.18 13.03 -8.25
C ARG A 141 -26.48 12.26 -8.49
N GLN A 142 -26.43 11.19 -9.30
CA GLN A 142 -27.60 10.34 -9.55
C GLN A 142 -28.06 9.62 -8.26
N LEU A 143 -27.13 9.11 -7.45
CA LEU A 143 -27.47 8.50 -6.16
C LEU A 143 -28.09 9.49 -5.18
N THR A 144 -27.59 10.72 -5.15
CA THR A 144 -28.15 11.78 -4.30
C THR A 144 -29.62 12.05 -4.63
N ALA A 145 -29.98 12.05 -5.92
CA ALA A 145 -31.36 12.23 -6.37
C ALA A 145 -32.29 11.07 -5.95
N VAL A 146 -31.73 9.87 -5.78
CA VAL A 146 -32.49 8.64 -5.44
C VAL A 146 -32.60 8.42 -3.94
N LEU A 147 -31.50 8.57 -3.19
CA LEU A 147 -31.41 8.23 -1.77
C LEU A 147 -31.62 9.45 -0.86
N GLY A 148 -31.49 10.66 -1.41
CA GLY A 148 -31.50 11.91 -0.66
C GLY A 148 -30.18 12.19 0.06
N ALA A 149 -29.90 13.48 0.28
CA ALA A 149 -28.62 13.96 0.84
C ALA A 149 -28.34 13.48 2.27
N ALA A 150 -29.37 13.14 3.05
CA ALA A 150 -29.22 12.66 4.43
C ALA A 150 -28.90 11.16 4.53
N SER A 151 -28.89 10.43 3.41
CA SER A 151 -28.70 8.98 3.41
C SER A 151 -27.33 8.60 4.00
N PRO A 152 -27.27 7.65 4.97
CA PRO A 152 -26.01 7.13 5.49
C PRO A 152 -25.19 6.41 4.41
N ASP A 153 -25.85 5.76 3.44
CA ASP A 153 -25.18 5.05 2.35
C ASP A 153 -24.50 6.02 1.39
N LEU A 154 -25.17 7.14 1.05
CA LEU A 154 -24.57 8.21 0.25
C LEU A 154 -23.33 8.78 0.94
N ARG A 155 -23.42 9.12 2.23
CA ARG A 155 -22.29 9.69 2.99
C ARG A 155 -21.11 8.74 3.06
N ARG A 156 -21.34 7.44 3.23
CA ARG A 156 -20.29 6.41 3.19
C ARG A 156 -19.59 6.41 1.84
N GLN A 157 -20.37 6.42 0.77
CA GLN A 157 -19.85 6.39 -0.59
C GLN A 157 -19.03 7.66 -0.92
N GLU A 158 -19.55 8.84 -0.64
CA GLU A 158 -18.83 10.12 -0.78
C GLU A 158 -17.53 10.14 0.03
N SER A 159 -17.57 9.60 1.25
CA SER A 159 -16.37 9.50 2.10
C SER A 159 -15.32 8.59 1.49
N SER A 160 -15.72 7.45 0.92
CA SER A 160 -14.78 6.53 0.24
C SER A 160 -14.18 7.15 -1.02
N TRP A 161 -14.98 7.91 -1.79
CA TRP A 161 -14.52 8.66 -2.96
C TRP A 161 -13.49 9.72 -2.58
N ARG A 162 -13.83 10.56 -1.59
CA ARG A 162 -12.93 11.59 -1.09
C ARG A 162 -11.63 11.00 -0.55
N LEU A 163 -11.71 9.88 0.17
CA LEU A 163 -10.52 9.19 0.67
C LEU A 163 -9.59 8.74 -0.47
N PHE A 164 -10.15 8.21 -1.56
CA PHE A 164 -9.37 7.87 -2.74
C PHE A 164 -8.70 9.11 -3.36
N LEU A 165 -9.46 10.20 -3.59
CA LEU A 165 -8.92 11.44 -4.15
C LEU A 165 -7.83 12.04 -3.27
N THR A 166 -8.03 12.06 -1.95
CA THR A 166 -7.00 12.48 -1.00
C THR A 166 -5.76 11.60 -1.13
N ARG A 167 -5.90 10.27 -1.18
CA ARG A 167 -4.75 9.39 -1.39
C ARG A 167 -4.03 9.64 -2.70
N LEU A 168 -4.72 9.92 -3.81
CA LEU A 168 -4.06 10.26 -5.08
C LEU A 168 -3.08 11.43 -4.94
N VAL A 169 -3.41 12.43 -4.12
CA VAL A 169 -2.58 13.63 -3.98
C VAL A 169 -1.61 13.59 -2.79
N THR A 170 -1.91 12.79 -1.75
CA THR A 170 -1.06 12.69 -0.55
C THR A 170 -0.07 11.53 -0.61
N THR A 171 -0.24 10.59 -1.54
CA THR A 171 0.68 9.45 -1.65
C THR A 171 2.03 9.93 -2.16
N ASN A 172 3.06 9.74 -1.35
CA ASN A 172 4.38 10.33 -1.55
C ASN A 172 5.39 9.30 -2.07
N PHE A 173 4.96 8.45 -3.00
CA PHE A 173 5.83 7.44 -3.61
C PHE A 173 6.40 7.98 -4.92
N GLY A 174 7.61 8.51 -4.84
CA GLY A 174 8.40 8.87 -6.01
C GLY A 174 7.94 10.15 -6.68
N GLU A 175 8.60 10.46 -7.80
CA GLU A 175 8.36 11.69 -8.54
C GLU A 175 7.10 11.62 -9.40
N PHE A 176 6.76 10.44 -9.94
CA PHE A 176 5.66 10.27 -10.89
C PHE A 176 4.62 9.27 -10.41
N THR A 177 3.36 9.65 -10.54
CA THR A 177 2.20 8.78 -10.36
C THR A 177 1.33 8.82 -11.62
N THR A 178 1.04 7.67 -12.21
CA THR A 178 0.13 7.53 -13.34
C THR A 178 -1.18 6.90 -12.86
N VAL A 179 -2.30 7.53 -13.20
CA VAL A 179 -3.65 7.03 -12.90
C VAL A 179 -4.33 6.65 -14.19
N ASP A 180 -4.84 5.42 -14.24
CA ASP A 180 -5.63 4.87 -15.33
C ASP A 180 -6.89 4.17 -14.82
N THR A 181 -7.71 3.65 -15.73
CA THR A 181 -8.95 2.93 -15.40
C THR A 181 -8.70 1.43 -15.17
N ASP A 182 -9.42 0.85 -14.21
CA ASP A 182 -9.40 -0.59 -13.89
C ASP A 182 -10.82 -1.17 -13.89
N GLY A 183 -11.59 -0.82 -14.92
CA GLY A 183 -13.01 -1.17 -15.05
C GLY A 183 -13.95 -0.06 -14.59
N ASP A 184 -15.24 -0.39 -14.50
CA ASP A 184 -16.27 0.62 -14.24
C ASP A 184 -16.13 1.20 -12.83
N LEU A 185 -16.16 2.54 -12.77
CA LEU A 185 -15.90 3.34 -11.57
C LEU A 185 -14.60 2.98 -10.83
N SER A 186 -13.65 2.31 -11.50
CA SER A 186 -12.46 1.75 -10.85
C SER A 186 -11.18 2.30 -11.47
N PHE A 187 -10.14 2.41 -10.65
CA PHE A 187 -8.89 3.08 -11.01
C PHE A 187 -7.68 2.22 -10.66
N ALA A 188 -6.72 2.17 -11.58
CA ALA A 188 -5.37 1.68 -11.33
C ALA A 188 -4.42 2.87 -11.20
N VAL A 189 -3.51 2.80 -10.23
CA VAL A 189 -2.52 3.82 -9.95
C VAL A 189 -1.16 3.14 -9.93
N THR A 190 -0.24 3.62 -10.74
CA THR A 190 1.14 3.12 -10.80
C THR A 190 2.08 4.25 -10.47
N THR A 191 2.96 4.02 -9.51
CA THR A 191 3.98 5.00 -9.12
C THR A 191 5.31 4.66 -9.78
N SER A 192 6.23 5.62 -9.89
CA SER A 192 7.57 5.41 -10.47
C SER A 192 8.39 4.34 -9.74
N SER A 193 7.99 3.99 -8.52
CA SER A 193 8.61 2.94 -7.72
C SER A 193 8.23 1.52 -8.16
N GLY A 194 7.26 1.39 -9.07
CA GLY A 194 6.63 0.12 -9.43
C GLY A 194 5.56 -0.33 -8.44
N VAL A 195 5.34 0.39 -7.33
CA VAL A 195 4.21 0.15 -6.44
C VAL A 195 2.93 0.58 -7.15
N GLY A 196 2.05 -0.40 -7.35
CA GLY A 196 0.69 -0.18 -7.79
C GLY A 196 -0.26 -0.07 -6.61
N TYR A 197 -1.30 0.75 -6.75
CA TYR A 197 -2.49 0.66 -5.92
C TYR A 197 -3.70 1.02 -6.78
N GLY A 198 -4.90 0.86 -6.27
CA GLY A 198 -6.11 1.18 -7.01
C GLY A 198 -7.28 1.48 -6.11
N ALA A 199 -8.31 2.06 -6.69
CA ALA A 199 -9.62 2.16 -6.07
C ALA A 199 -10.59 1.33 -6.90
N ARG A 200 -11.00 0.19 -6.33
CA ARG A 200 -11.98 -0.67 -6.97
C ARG A 200 -13.36 -0.31 -6.47
N TRP A 201 -14.26 -0.03 -7.39
CA TRP A 201 -15.66 0.13 -7.07
C TRP A 201 -16.25 -1.20 -6.62
N ARG A 202 -16.86 -1.19 -5.44
CA ARG A 202 -17.58 -2.32 -4.87
C ARG A 202 -19.01 -1.91 -4.60
N GLN A 203 -19.94 -2.51 -5.33
CA GLN A 203 -21.36 -2.31 -5.09
C GLN A 203 -21.77 -2.93 -3.74
N LEU A 204 -22.57 -2.21 -2.95
CA LEU A 204 -23.11 -2.71 -1.69
C LEU A 204 -24.36 -3.56 -1.93
N PRO A 205 -24.57 -4.61 -1.12
CA PRO A 205 -25.76 -5.43 -1.23
C PRO A 205 -27.01 -4.62 -0.85
N ARG A 206 -28.12 -4.91 -1.53
CA ARG A 206 -29.44 -4.35 -1.19
C ARG A 206 -30.03 -5.14 -0.03
N TYR A 207 -30.68 -4.47 0.90
CA TYR A 207 -31.31 -5.10 2.06
C TYR A 207 -32.69 -4.49 2.34
N CYS A 208 -33.49 -5.19 3.13
CA CYS A 208 -34.77 -4.67 3.61
C CYS A 208 -34.55 -3.59 4.68
N THR A 209 -35.19 -2.43 4.55
CA THR A 209 -35.10 -1.33 5.53
C THR A 209 -36.07 -1.49 6.71
N THR A 210 -36.96 -2.48 6.68
CA THR A 210 -37.89 -2.74 7.79
C THR A 210 -37.10 -3.10 9.06
N PRO A 211 -37.35 -2.43 10.20
CA PRO A 211 -36.68 -2.75 11.46
C PRO A 211 -36.80 -4.24 11.82
N GLY A 212 -35.69 -4.86 12.22
CA GLY A 212 -35.63 -6.29 12.54
C GLY A 212 -35.56 -7.23 11.33
N CYS A 213 -35.59 -6.72 10.10
CA CYS A 213 -35.41 -7.52 8.90
C CYS A 213 -33.98 -7.38 8.36
N ALA A 214 -33.24 -8.50 8.29
CA ALA A 214 -31.90 -8.56 7.70
C ALA A 214 -31.88 -9.20 6.30
N THR A 215 -33.04 -9.30 5.64
CA THR A 215 -33.16 -9.96 4.33
C THR A 215 -32.35 -9.21 3.27
N LEU A 216 -31.39 -9.91 2.67
CA LEU A 216 -30.70 -9.48 1.46
C LEU A 216 -31.65 -9.56 0.27
N LEU A 217 -31.71 -8.49 -0.51
CA LEU A 217 -32.54 -8.40 -1.70
C LEU A 217 -31.69 -8.64 -2.94
N PRO A 218 -32.18 -9.42 -3.91
CA PRO A 218 -31.44 -9.69 -5.13
C PRO A 218 -31.15 -8.39 -5.87
N ASN A 219 -29.96 -8.37 -6.45
CA ASN A 219 -29.45 -7.25 -7.21
C ASN A 219 -29.61 -7.62 -8.68
N PRO A 220 -30.53 -6.99 -9.43
CA PRO A 220 -30.84 -7.45 -10.78
C PRO A 220 -29.69 -7.22 -11.77
N ALA A 221 -28.70 -6.40 -11.41
CA ALA A 221 -27.47 -6.19 -12.19
C ALA A 221 -26.37 -7.24 -11.91
N THR A 222 -26.53 -8.10 -10.90
CA THR A 222 -25.54 -9.13 -10.54
C THR A 222 -26.03 -10.50 -11.06
N PRO A 223 -25.28 -11.18 -11.94
CA PRO A 223 -25.61 -12.54 -12.34
C PRO A 223 -25.71 -13.45 -11.10
N PRO A 224 -26.61 -14.45 -11.09
CA PRO A 224 -26.89 -15.28 -9.91
C PRO A 224 -25.70 -16.13 -9.38
N HIS A 225 -24.52 -16.05 -10.01
CA HIS A 225 -23.34 -16.86 -9.66
C HIS A 225 -22.07 -16.06 -9.39
N THR A 226 -22.13 -14.73 -9.29
CA THR A 226 -20.94 -13.91 -8.95
C THR A 226 -21.09 -13.35 -7.53
N VAL A 227 -21.03 -14.24 -6.54
CA VAL A 227 -20.72 -13.79 -5.18
C VAL A 227 -19.23 -13.47 -5.19
N ASP A 228 -18.89 -12.18 -5.30
CA ASP A 228 -17.52 -11.76 -5.02
C ASP A 228 -17.22 -12.22 -3.58
N PRO A 229 -16.23 -13.10 -3.33
CA PRO A 229 -15.91 -13.58 -1.98
C PRO A 229 -15.52 -12.45 -1.01
N LEU A 230 -15.38 -11.22 -1.53
CA LEU A 230 -15.11 -10.00 -0.79
C LEU A 230 -16.36 -9.13 -0.57
N THR A 231 -17.57 -9.63 -0.89
CA THR A 231 -18.83 -8.97 -0.53
C THR A 231 -18.97 -8.98 0.99
N PRO A 232 -19.00 -7.82 1.66
CA PRO A 232 -19.22 -7.80 3.11
C PRO A 232 -20.55 -8.48 3.42
N PRO A 233 -20.66 -9.20 4.54
CA PRO A 233 -21.98 -9.58 5.04
C PRO A 233 -22.84 -8.31 5.19
N ALA A 234 -24.15 -8.46 5.05
CA ALA A 234 -25.08 -7.38 5.36
C ALA A 234 -24.68 -6.73 6.69
N PRO A 235 -24.70 -5.40 6.82
CA PRO A 235 -24.47 -4.79 8.13
C PRO A 235 -25.44 -5.43 9.13
N PRO A 236 -24.99 -5.75 10.34
CA PRO A 236 -25.88 -6.31 11.35
C PRO A 236 -27.07 -5.35 11.51
N ALA A 237 -28.28 -5.84 11.27
CA ALA A 237 -29.47 -5.05 11.53
C ALA A 237 -29.39 -4.58 12.98
N PRO A 238 -29.65 -3.30 13.30
CA PRO A 238 -29.38 -2.74 14.62
C PRO A 238 -30.13 -3.41 15.78
N HIS A 239 -31.00 -4.39 15.50
CA HIS A 239 -31.75 -5.17 16.49
C HIS A 239 -31.90 -6.66 16.14
N ALA A 240 -30.94 -7.27 15.43
CA ALA A 240 -30.95 -8.72 15.18
C ALA A 240 -30.59 -9.52 16.45
N GLY A 241 -31.52 -9.55 17.42
CA GLY A 241 -31.62 -10.65 18.36
C GLY A 241 -31.79 -11.94 17.55
N GLY A 242 -30.97 -12.94 17.86
CA GLY A 242 -30.70 -14.09 17.00
C GLY A 242 -31.91 -14.81 16.42
N GLY A 243 -31.71 -15.39 15.24
CA GLY A 243 -32.68 -16.25 14.57
C GLY A 243 -32.60 -16.07 13.07
N GLY A 244 -31.74 -16.85 12.41
CA GLY A 244 -31.87 -17.05 10.97
C GLY A 244 -33.22 -17.68 10.68
N THR A 245 -34.00 -17.04 9.82
CA THR A 245 -34.99 -17.56 8.84
C THR A 245 -35.96 -16.43 8.53
N GLY A 246 -36.30 -16.27 7.25
CA GLY A 246 -36.94 -15.08 6.71
C GLY A 246 -38.14 -14.59 7.52
N ALA A 247 -38.16 -13.29 7.80
CA ALA A 247 -39.36 -12.61 8.28
C ALA A 247 -40.41 -12.61 7.16
N THR A 248 -41.19 -13.70 7.05
CA THR A 248 -42.25 -13.92 6.04
C THR A 248 -43.54 -13.13 6.31
N GLY A 249 -43.48 -12.05 7.10
CA GLY A 249 -44.67 -11.33 7.57
C GLY A 249 -44.86 -9.91 7.02
N HIS A 250 -43.99 -9.41 6.14
CA HIS A 250 -44.12 -8.03 5.62
C HIS A 250 -43.63 -7.88 4.18
N THR A 251 -44.13 -6.84 3.50
CA THR A 251 -43.60 -6.41 2.21
C THR A 251 -42.22 -5.78 2.39
N HIS A 252 -41.19 -6.36 1.80
CA HIS A 252 -39.82 -5.84 1.90
C HIS A 252 -39.69 -4.49 1.18
N THR A 253 -39.24 -3.48 1.92
CA THR A 253 -38.87 -2.17 1.35
C THR A 253 -37.36 -2.15 1.13
N PRO A 254 -36.88 -1.96 -0.11
CA PRO A 254 -35.45 -2.05 -0.39
C PRO A 254 -34.69 -0.79 0.04
N SER A 255 -33.44 -0.96 0.48
CA SER A 255 -32.52 0.15 0.80
C SER A 255 -32.11 1.00 -0.41
N ALA A 256 -32.24 0.46 -1.62
CA ALA A 256 -31.96 1.15 -2.88
C ALA A 256 -32.87 0.61 -4.01
N PRO A 257 -33.16 1.38 -5.06
CA PRO A 257 -34.03 0.93 -6.15
C PRO A 257 -33.42 -0.25 -6.91
N ALA A 258 -34.29 -1.08 -7.51
CA ALA A 258 -33.86 -2.23 -8.30
C ALA A 258 -33.23 -1.82 -9.65
N ARG A 259 -33.60 -0.65 -10.17
CA ARG A 259 -33.04 -0.09 -11.41
C ARG A 259 -32.49 1.30 -11.13
N GLY A 260 -31.42 1.67 -11.82
CA GLY A 260 -30.73 2.95 -11.62
C GLY A 260 -29.43 2.79 -10.82
N PRO A 261 -28.83 3.91 -10.40
CA PRO A 261 -27.52 3.90 -9.76
C PRO A 261 -27.58 3.14 -8.43
N GLN A 262 -26.57 2.31 -8.19
CA GLN A 262 -26.51 1.45 -7.02
C GLN A 262 -25.50 1.99 -6.01
N PRO A 263 -25.82 1.94 -4.71
CA PRO A 263 -24.87 2.33 -3.67
C PRO A 263 -23.66 1.39 -3.68
N GLY A 264 -22.52 1.93 -3.31
CA GLY A 264 -21.26 1.21 -3.28
C GLY A 264 -20.18 2.01 -2.60
N GLU A 265 -18.95 1.53 -2.68
CA GLU A 265 -17.78 2.20 -2.13
C GLU A 265 -16.53 1.92 -2.94
N TRP A 266 -15.62 2.89 -2.94
CA TRP A 266 -14.28 2.72 -3.50
C TRP A 266 -13.37 2.09 -2.45
N VAL A 267 -13.00 0.83 -2.69
CA VAL A 267 -12.09 0.10 -1.82
C VAL A 267 -10.67 0.24 -2.35
N LEU A 268 -9.79 0.78 -1.51
CA LEU A 268 -8.39 0.94 -1.83
C LEU A 268 -7.68 -0.41 -1.76
N ARG A 269 -6.91 -0.74 -2.82
CA ARG A 269 -6.13 -1.97 -2.96
C ARG A 269 -4.69 -1.60 -3.23
N SER A 270 -3.74 -2.33 -2.66
CA SER A 270 -2.30 -2.26 -2.92
C SER A 270 -1.82 -3.60 -3.45
#